data_AF-A0A6N2KPL8-F1
#
_entry.id   AF-A0A6N2KPL8-F1
#
_cell.length_a   1.000
_cell.length_b   1.000
_cell.length_c   1.000
_cell.angle_alpha   90.00
_cell.angle_beta   90.00
_cell.angle_gamma   90.00
#
_symmetry.space_group_name_H-M   'P 1'
#
loop_
_entity.id
_entity.type
_entity.pdbx_description
1 polymer ?
#
loop_
_entity_poly.entity_id
_entity_poly.type
_entity_poly.pdbx_seq_one_letter_code
_entity_poly.pdbx_strand_id
1 'polypeptide(L)'
;MPNGNLRDCLDGVLGETMNWQTRVIIAIGAARGLEYLHESAAPRILHRDVKSNNILMDENWTAKITDLGMAKRLRGDGLPSNSSSPARMQGTFGYFAPEYAMIGRASLMSDVFSFGVVLLELITGRQPIHKSTNKGEESLVLWATPRLQDSRRVLPELPDPRLEGNFPEEEFQIMAYLAKECLLLDPDARPSMREVVQILSTIAPEKSKRRNIPVNLFQMSSIQGMKMEPYKEKPGGRAEGSIDAEEALKRDKSIQQSALDVEHDLFGGSNNVGADDISTFLLERLIHMTSKAQSRRASDDEAVDVTEPRLESFCMVNVKSP
;
A
#
# COMPACT_ATOMS: atom_id res chain seq x y z
N MET A 1 15.37 7.69 18.21
CA MET A 1 15.93 8.47 17.09
C MET A 1 15.76 9.95 17.43
N PRO A 2 16.79 10.80 17.24
CA PRO A 2 16.85 12.16 17.80
C PRO A 2 15.78 13.11 17.26
N ASN A 3 15.38 12.99 15.99
CA ASN A 3 14.37 13.87 15.38
C ASN A 3 12.93 13.32 15.49
N GLY A 4 12.70 12.26 16.28
CA GLY A 4 11.37 11.72 16.52
C GLY A 4 10.78 10.90 15.36
N ASN A 5 9.46 10.91 15.23
CA ASN A 5 8.71 10.23 14.17
C ASN A 5 8.12 11.24 13.16
N LEU A 6 7.79 10.76 11.96
CA LEU A 6 7.30 11.60 10.87
C LEU A 6 6.02 12.36 11.21
N ARG A 7 5.10 11.77 12.00
CA ARG A 7 3.86 12.45 12.37
C ARG A 7 4.13 13.71 13.19
N ASP A 8 4.98 13.60 14.20
CA ASP A 8 5.36 14.72 15.05
C ASP A 8 6.12 15.80 14.26
N CYS A 9 6.98 15.39 13.33
CA CYS A 9 7.66 16.31 12.42
C CYS A 9 6.67 17.05 11.51
N LEU A 10 5.65 16.35 10.98
CA LEU A 10 4.62 16.97 10.15
C LEU A 10 3.69 17.86 10.97
N ASP A 11 3.43 17.56 12.24
CA ASP A 11 2.59 18.40 13.10
C ASP A 11 3.31 19.66 13.59
N GLY A 12 4.61 19.79 13.32
CA GLY A 12 5.40 20.95 13.72
C GLY A 12 5.65 20.99 15.23
N VAL A 13 5.61 19.84 15.90
CA VAL A 13 5.84 19.72 17.36
C VAL A 13 7.22 20.25 17.76
N LEU A 14 8.18 20.23 16.83
CA LEU A 14 9.53 20.77 16.99
C LEU A 14 9.65 22.27 16.67
N GLY A 15 8.54 22.97 16.39
CA GLY A 15 8.51 24.42 16.17
C GLY A 15 8.74 24.89 14.73
N GLU A 16 9.16 24.01 13.83
CA GLU A 16 9.35 24.32 12.40
C GLU A 16 8.52 23.39 11.51
N THR A 17 7.88 23.98 10.48
CA THR A 17 7.18 23.22 9.44
C THR A 17 8.20 22.54 8.53
N MET A 18 8.05 21.24 8.33
CA MET A 18 8.87 20.49 7.38
C MET A 18 8.71 21.02 5.95
N ASN A 19 9.82 21.49 5.36
CA ASN A 19 9.87 21.95 3.96
C ASN A 19 9.69 20.79 2.95
N TRP A 20 9.45 21.15 1.69
CA TRP A 20 9.19 20.19 0.62
C TRP A 20 10.36 19.22 0.37
N GLN A 21 11.60 19.73 0.31
CA GLN A 21 12.77 18.92 0.03
C GLN A 21 12.98 17.82 1.07
N THR A 22 12.78 18.14 2.35
CA THR A 22 12.82 17.17 3.44
C THR A 22 11.72 16.13 3.30
N ARG A 23 10.49 16.52 2.93
CA ARG A 23 9.38 15.58 2.66
C ARG A 23 9.74 14.56 1.58
N VAL A 24 10.37 15.01 0.49
CA VAL A 24 10.85 14.13 -0.60
C VAL A 24 11.94 13.18 -0.12
N ILE A 25 12.93 13.67 0.62
CA ILE A 25 14.01 12.83 1.18
C ILE A 25 13.43 11.73 2.08
N ILE A 26 12.46 12.09 2.93
CA ILE A 26 11.78 11.15 3.83
C ILE A 26 10.99 10.12 3.03
N ALA A 27 10.22 10.52 2.02
CA ALA A 27 9.47 9.61 1.17
C ALA A 27 10.41 8.56 0.54
N ILE A 28 11.54 9.01 -0.01
CA ILE A 28 12.55 8.12 -0.62
C ILE A 28 13.15 7.17 0.42
N GLY A 29 13.54 7.68 1.59
CA GLY A 29 14.15 6.87 2.65
C GLY A 29 13.21 5.80 3.19
N ALA A 30 11.96 6.18 3.47
CA ALA A 30 10.91 5.27 3.91
C ALA A 30 10.60 4.21 2.83
N ALA A 31 10.46 4.63 1.56
CA ALA A 31 10.24 3.72 0.45
C ALA A 31 11.36 2.69 0.29
N ARG A 32 12.63 3.11 0.40
CA ARG A 32 13.80 2.21 0.37
C ARG A 32 13.81 1.22 1.51
N GLY A 33 13.44 1.67 2.71
CA GLY A 33 13.30 0.78 3.87
C GLY A 33 12.26 -0.31 3.62
N LEU A 34 11.12 0.05 3.05
CA LEU A 34 10.04 -0.90 2.75
C LEU A 34 10.36 -1.79 1.54
N GLU A 35 10.99 -1.26 0.48
CA GLU A 35 11.57 -2.02 -0.63
C GLU A 35 12.54 -3.10 -0.12
N TYR A 36 13.43 -2.74 0.81
CA TYR A 36 14.35 -3.70 1.40
C TYR A 36 13.59 -4.86 2.07
N LEU A 37 12.57 -4.56 2.88
CA LEU A 37 11.75 -5.60 3.53
C LEU A 37 11.04 -6.49 2.49
N HIS A 38 10.51 -5.88 1.43
CA HIS A 38 9.71 -6.56 0.43
C HIS A 38 10.54 -7.36 -0.59
N GLU A 39 11.77 -6.97 -0.90
CA GLU A 39 12.50 -7.51 -2.05
C GLU A 39 13.89 -8.03 -1.72
N SER A 40 14.59 -7.39 -0.79
CA SER A 40 15.99 -7.71 -0.48
C SER A 40 16.14 -8.60 0.75
N ALA A 41 15.21 -8.52 1.70
CA ALA A 41 15.23 -9.37 2.89
C ALA A 41 15.00 -10.84 2.51
N ALA A 42 15.81 -11.72 3.11
CA ALA A 42 15.73 -13.16 2.92
C ALA A 42 15.53 -13.86 4.27
N PRO A 43 14.32 -14.34 4.61
CA PRO A 43 13.08 -14.27 3.81
C PRO A 43 12.47 -12.86 3.74
N ARG A 44 11.61 -12.63 2.73
CA ARG A 44 10.85 -11.38 2.56
C ARG A 44 10.04 -11.08 3.83
N ILE A 45 9.90 -9.81 4.17
CA ILE A 45 9.25 -9.35 5.39
C ILE A 45 8.05 -8.48 5.02
N LEU A 46 6.89 -8.85 5.55
CA LEU A 46 5.65 -8.08 5.51
C LEU A 46 5.55 -7.24 6.78
N HIS A 47 5.42 -5.91 6.68
CA HIS A 47 5.47 -4.98 7.81
C HIS A 47 4.17 -4.95 8.64
N ARG A 48 3.02 -4.81 7.98
CA ARG A 48 1.64 -4.81 8.54
C ARG A 48 1.21 -3.60 9.37
N ASP A 49 2.13 -2.72 9.77
CA ASP A 49 1.79 -1.46 10.46
C ASP A 49 2.58 -0.26 9.91
N VAL A 50 2.61 -0.10 8.59
CA VAL A 50 3.24 1.07 7.95
C VAL A 50 2.39 2.31 8.23
N LYS A 51 2.98 3.31 8.90
CA LYS A 51 2.35 4.59 9.25
C LYS A 51 3.39 5.65 9.54
N SER A 52 3.02 6.92 9.54
CA SER A 52 3.93 8.04 9.84
C SER A 52 4.57 7.93 11.24
N ASN A 53 3.86 7.43 12.25
CA ASN A 53 4.43 7.18 13.58
C ASN A 53 5.54 6.12 13.59
N ASN A 54 5.54 5.19 12.63
CA ASN A 54 6.51 4.11 12.48
C ASN A 54 7.61 4.45 11.46
N ILE A 55 7.74 5.73 11.09
CA ILE A 55 8.84 6.25 10.29
C ILE A 55 9.62 7.23 11.17
N LEU A 56 10.83 6.85 11.56
CA LEU A 56 11.66 7.65 12.46
C LEU A 56 12.72 8.42 11.70
N MET A 57 13.08 9.58 12.23
CA MET A 57 14.09 10.48 11.67
C MET A 57 15.37 10.43 12.51
N ASP A 58 16.48 10.02 11.89
CA ASP A 58 17.79 10.14 12.54
C ASP A 58 18.33 11.57 12.50
N GLU A 59 19.51 11.79 13.08
CA GLU A 59 20.17 13.10 13.19
C GLU A 59 20.38 13.82 11.85
N ASN A 60 20.48 13.06 10.76
CA ASN A 60 20.72 13.57 9.42
C ASN A 60 19.44 13.68 8.59
N TRP A 61 18.26 13.68 9.24
CA TRP A 61 16.96 13.62 8.56
C TRP A 61 16.83 12.45 7.59
N THR A 62 17.47 11.32 7.92
CA THR A 62 17.27 10.06 7.18
C THR A 62 16.12 9.28 7.80
N ALA A 63 15.14 8.94 6.97
CA ALA A 63 13.97 8.17 7.38
C ALA A 63 14.32 6.68 7.58
N LYS A 64 13.82 6.08 8.66
CA LYS A 64 13.96 4.65 8.97
C LYS A 64 12.61 4.06 9.37
N ILE A 65 12.21 3.00 8.68
CA ILE A 65 11.05 2.20 9.08
C ILE A 65 11.35 1.51 10.42
N THR A 66 10.41 1.56 11.35
CA THR A 66 10.51 0.93 12.67
C THR A 66 9.27 0.09 12.98
N ASP A 67 9.26 -0.55 14.16
CA ASP A 67 8.13 -1.31 14.70
C ASP A 67 7.72 -2.52 13.85
N LEU A 68 8.64 -3.48 13.81
CA LEU A 68 8.42 -4.80 13.23
C LEU A 68 7.66 -5.74 14.19
N GLY A 69 7.02 -5.23 15.25
CA GLY A 69 6.30 -6.05 16.23
C GLY A 69 5.16 -6.85 15.60
N MET A 70 4.55 -6.30 14.55
CA MET A 70 3.49 -6.96 13.78
C MET A 70 4.00 -7.69 12.53
N ALA A 71 5.30 -7.58 12.22
CA ALA A 71 5.85 -8.04 10.96
C ALA A 71 5.83 -9.57 10.85
N LYS A 72 5.70 -10.08 9.62
CA LYS A 72 5.75 -11.51 9.32
C LYS A 72 6.75 -11.82 8.22
N ARG A 73 7.53 -12.88 8.43
CA ARG A 73 8.37 -13.47 7.38
C ARG A 73 7.48 -14.26 6.40
N LEU A 74 7.65 -14.00 5.12
CA LEU A 74 6.96 -14.73 4.05
C LEU A 74 7.78 -15.95 3.65
N ARG A 75 7.09 -17.06 3.36
CA ARG A 75 7.71 -18.26 2.78
C ARG A 75 7.91 -18.04 1.27
N GLY A 76 8.56 -19.00 0.61
CA GLY A 76 8.84 -18.92 -0.83
C GLY A 76 7.58 -18.82 -1.72
N ASP A 77 6.41 -19.23 -1.21
CA ASP A 77 5.10 -19.08 -1.85
C ASP A 77 4.45 -17.70 -1.63
N GLY A 78 5.13 -16.77 -0.94
CA GLY A 78 4.61 -15.46 -0.60
C GLY A 78 3.63 -15.45 0.57
N LEU A 79 3.33 -16.60 1.19
CA LEU A 79 2.43 -16.69 2.33
C LEU A 79 3.18 -16.49 3.67
N PRO A 80 2.54 -15.90 4.69
CA PRO A 80 3.17 -15.73 6.00
C PRO A 80 3.53 -17.08 6.63
N SER A 81 4.72 -17.18 7.23
CA SER A 81 5.29 -18.44 7.73
C SER A 81 4.46 -19.16 8.81
N ASN A 82 3.52 -18.46 9.46
CA ASN A 82 2.64 -18.99 10.50
C ASN A 82 1.18 -18.67 10.12
N SER A 83 0.53 -19.60 9.40
CA SER A 83 -0.87 -19.53 8.95
C SER A 83 -1.89 -20.04 9.98
N SER A 84 -1.44 -20.54 11.14
CA SER A 84 -2.28 -21.24 12.14
C SER A 84 -3.11 -20.34 13.06
N SER A 85 -2.90 -19.02 13.03
CA SER A 85 -3.77 -18.07 13.73
C SER A 85 -4.61 -17.33 12.69
N PRO A 86 -5.96 -17.40 12.73
CA PRO A 86 -6.81 -16.52 11.94
C PRO A 86 -6.33 -15.10 12.20
N ALA A 87 -5.95 -14.41 11.13
CA ALA A 87 -5.28 -13.13 11.20
C ALA A 87 -6.17 -12.15 11.99
N ARG A 88 -5.84 -11.92 13.26
CA ARG A 88 -6.38 -10.77 13.97
C ARG A 88 -5.97 -9.57 13.13
N MET A 89 -6.97 -8.85 12.59
CA MET A 89 -6.74 -7.58 11.92
C MET A 89 -5.94 -6.71 12.90
N GLN A 90 -4.71 -6.37 12.51
CA GLN A 90 -3.70 -5.69 13.33
C GLN A 90 -3.15 -4.53 12.49
N GLY A 91 -2.66 -3.52 13.19
CA GLY A 91 -2.19 -2.28 12.61
C GLY A 91 -3.16 -1.13 12.90
N THR A 92 -2.96 -0.02 12.20
CA THR A 92 -3.56 1.26 12.58
C THR A 92 -4.70 1.65 11.62
N PHE A 93 -5.86 1.98 12.20
CA PHE A 93 -7.01 2.48 11.43
C PHE A 93 -6.64 3.77 10.68
N GLY A 94 -7.14 3.90 9.45
CA GLY A 94 -6.75 4.96 8.51
C GLY A 94 -5.64 4.55 7.53
N TYR A 95 -4.87 3.50 7.82
CA TYR A 95 -3.81 2.98 6.93
C TYR A 95 -4.18 1.66 6.24
N PHE A 96 -5.29 1.03 6.64
CA PHE A 96 -5.66 -0.28 6.12
C PHE A 96 -6.06 -0.23 4.65
N ALA A 97 -5.47 -1.13 3.87
CA ALA A 97 -5.94 -1.44 2.54
C ALA A 97 -7.37 -2.02 2.59
N PRO A 98 -8.25 -1.71 1.63
CA PRO A 98 -9.63 -2.18 1.60
C PRO A 98 -9.75 -3.70 1.70
N GLU A 99 -8.95 -4.44 0.92
CA GLU A 99 -8.93 -5.90 0.94
C GLU A 99 -8.43 -6.44 2.29
N TYR A 100 -7.51 -5.73 2.94
CA TYR A 100 -7.03 -6.13 4.27
C TYR A 100 -8.11 -5.92 5.33
N ALA A 101 -8.82 -4.79 5.28
CA ALA A 101 -9.92 -4.50 6.19
C ALA A 101 -11.12 -5.44 6.00
N MET A 102 -11.38 -5.89 4.77
CA MET A 102 -12.49 -6.80 4.45
C MET A 102 -12.17 -8.26 4.78
N ILE A 103 -11.01 -8.75 4.32
CA ILE A 103 -10.67 -10.18 4.33
C ILE A 103 -9.76 -10.53 5.51
N GLY A 104 -9.14 -9.53 6.15
CA GLY A 104 -8.19 -9.72 7.25
C GLY A 104 -6.85 -10.30 6.79
N ARG A 105 -6.59 -10.38 5.47
CA ARG A 105 -5.35 -10.93 4.91
C ARG A 105 -4.40 -9.80 4.49
N ALA A 106 -3.35 -9.61 5.29
CA ALA A 106 -2.29 -8.68 4.94
C ALA A 106 -1.39 -9.28 3.86
N SER A 107 -0.97 -8.44 2.94
CA SER A 107 -0.08 -8.75 1.82
C SER A 107 0.95 -7.64 1.64
N LEU A 108 1.98 -7.87 0.84
CA LEU A 108 2.95 -6.82 0.52
C LEU A 108 2.26 -5.61 -0.13
N MET A 109 1.22 -5.86 -0.92
CA MET A 109 0.41 -4.80 -1.54
C MET A 109 -0.44 -4.03 -0.52
N SER A 110 -0.80 -4.64 0.62
CA SER A 110 -1.42 -3.89 1.71
C SER A 110 -0.44 -2.94 2.41
N ASP A 111 0.85 -3.28 2.51
CA ASP A 111 1.88 -2.34 2.98
C ASP A 111 2.08 -1.19 1.97
N VAL A 112 2.03 -1.47 0.66
CA VAL A 112 2.09 -0.44 -0.40
C VAL A 112 0.95 0.55 -0.27
N PHE A 113 -0.28 0.06 -0.03
CA PHE A 113 -1.43 0.93 0.22
C PHE A 113 -1.20 1.83 1.44
N SER A 114 -0.75 1.26 2.55
CA SER A 114 -0.42 2.02 3.77
C SER A 114 0.68 3.05 3.50
N PHE A 115 1.66 2.75 2.66
CA PHE A 115 2.66 3.72 2.20
C PHE A 115 2.05 4.83 1.34
N GLY A 116 1.06 4.52 0.49
CA GLY A 116 0.27 5.53 -0.24
C GLY A 116 -0.42 6.54 0.70
N VAL A 117 -0.92 6.08 1.85
CA VAL A 117 -1.45 6.97 2.90
C VAL A 117 -0.35 7.86 3.49
N VAL A 118 0.86 7.33 3.72
CA VAL A 118 2.01 8.13 4.16
C VAL A 118 2.37 9.21 3.14
N LEU A 119 2.34 8.90 1.83
CA LEU A 119 2.54 9.90 0.78
C LEU A 119 1.47 10.99 0.83
N LEU A 120 0.20 10.63 1.09
CA LEU A 120 -0.86 11.63 1.31
C LEU A 120 -0.58 12.50 2.53
N GLU A 121 -0.14 11.94 3.65
CA GLU A 121 0.24 12.73 4.83
C GLU A 121 1.38 13.71 4.49
N LEU A 122 2.38 13.26 3.72
CA LEU A 122 3.50 14.10 3.29
C LEU A 122 3.04 15.25 2.40
N ILE A 123 2.18 15.04 1.40
CA ILE A 123 1.78 16.14 0.50
C ILE A 123 0.73 17.07 1.11
N THR A 124 -0.15 16.55 1.98
CA THR A 124 -1.29 17.30 2.53
C THR A 124 -1.05 17.86 3.93
N GLY A 125 -0.10 17.30 4.68
CA GLY A 125 0.10 17.58 6.11
C GLY A 125 -1.02 17.05 7.02
N ARG A 126 -2.10 16.50 6.46
CA ARG A 126 -3.27 16.06 7.21
C ARG A 126 -2.99 14.75 7.95
N GLN A 127 -3.81 14.47 8.95
CA GLN A 127 -3.83 13.16 9.62
C GLN A 127 -4.70 12.17 8.82
N PRO A 128 -4.39 10.86 8.87
CA PRO A 128 -5.14 9.83 8.13
C PRO A 128 -6.62 9.78 8.50
N ILE A 129 -6.94 10.06 9.76
CA ILE A 129 -8.30 10.20 10.28
C ILE A 129 -8.40 11.58 10.92
N HIS A 130 -9.13 12.48 10.26
CA HIS A 130 -9.33 13.83 10.74
C HIS A 130 -10.61 13.90 11.59
N LYS A 131 -10.48 14.28 12.85
CA LYS A 131 -11.62 14.49 13.76
C LYS A 131 -12.18 15.89 13.56
N SER A 132 -13.28 16.01 12.83
CA SER A 132 -14.02 17.27 12.71
C SER A 132 -15.05 17.37 13.84
N THR A 133 -15.07 18.50 14.54
CA THR A 133 -16.00 18.78 15.64
C THR A 133 -17.48 18.69 15.22
N ASN A 134 -17.79 18.89 13.93
CA ASN A 134 -19.16 18.97 13.42
C ASN A 134 -19.55 17.84 12.45
N LYS A 135 -18.57 17.13 11.85
CA LYS A 135 -18.82 16.13 10.80
C LYS A 135 -18.35 14.71 11.17
N GLY A 136 -17.83 14.52 12.39
CA GLY A 136 -17.27 13.24 12.82
C GLY A 136 -15.86 13.01 12.26
N GLU A 137 -15.47 11.74 12.17
CA GLU A 137 -14.17 11.30 11.64
C GLU A 137 -14.20 11.25 10.10
N GLU A 138 -13.34 12.02 9.44
CA GLU A 138 -13.16 12.01 7.98
C GLU A 138 -11.87 11.24 7.63
N SER A 139 -11.97 10.27 6.71
CA SER A 139 -10.81 9.54 6.19
C SER A 139 -10.06 10.38 5.15
N LEU A 140 -8.74 10.51 5.34
CA LEU A 140 -7.85 11.20 4.40
C LEU A 140 -7.89 10.58 3.01
N VAL A 141 -7.94 9.24 2.94
CA VAL A 141 -8.02 8.53 1.66
C VAL A 141 -9.31 8.89 0.93
N LEU A 142 -10.46 8.82 1.61
CA LEU A 142 -11.75 9.18 1.01
C LEU A 142 -11.79 10.64 0.55
N TRP A 143 -11.24 11.54 1.35
CA TRP A 143 -11.17 12.95 1.00
C TRP A 143 -10.23 13.19 -0.19
N ALA A 144 -9.10 12.49 -0.28
CA ALA A 144 -8.09 12.71 -1.31
C ALA A 144 -8.44 12.03 -2.65
N THR A 145 -9.06 10.85 -2.66
CA THR A 145 -9.37 10.08 -3.88
C THR A 145 -10.03 10.90 -5.00
N PRO A 146 -11.15 11.63 -4.77
CA PRO A 146 -11.79 12.41 -5.83
C PRO A 146 -10.94 13.61 -6.30
N ARG A 147 -9.95 14.05 -5.52
CA ARG A 147 -9.00 15.12 -5.89
C ARG A 147 -7.84 14.57 -6.71
N LEU A 148 -7.39 13.37 -6.40
CA LEU A 148 -6.36 12.65 -7.16
C LEU A 148 -6.86 12.21 -8.54
N GLN A 149 -8.16 12.02 -8.71
CA GLN A 149 -8.78 11.66 -10.00
C GLN A 149 -8.92 12.85 -10.97
N ASP A 150 -9.02 14.09 -10.47
CA ASP A 150 -9.07 15.30 -11.30
C ASP A 150 -7.77 16.10 -11.18
N SER A 151 -6.94 16.06 -12.21
CA SER A 151 -5.65 16.75 -12.24
C SER A 151 -5.75 18.26 -11.96
N ARG A 152 -6.89 18.89 -12.26
CA ARG A 152 -7.13 20.33 -12.00
C ARG A 152 -7.31 20.63 -10.52
N ARG A 153 -7.63 19.63 -9.70
CA ARG A 153 -7.85 19.76 -8.25
C ARG A 153 -6.62 19.42 -7.43
N VAL A 154 -5.63 18.74 -8.03
CA VAL A 154 -4.43 18.28 -7.33
C VAL A 154 -3.65 19.45 -6.72
N LEU A 155 -3.25 20.44 -7.51
CA LEU A 155 -2.46 21.57 -7.02
C LEU A 155 -3.25 22.56 -6.15
N PRO A 156 -4.54 22.88 -6.43
CA PRO A 156 -5.27 23.84 -5.60
C PRO A 156 -5.77 23.29 -4.26
N GLU A 157 -6.02 21.98 -4.14
CA GLU A 157 -6.73 21.43 -2.98
C GLU A 157 -5.93 20.48 -2.09
N LEU A 158 -4.91 19.79 -2.61
CA LEU A 158 -4.14 18.81 -1.83
C LEU A 158 -2.99 19.41 -1.02
N PRO A 159 -2.22 20.41 -1.46
CA PRO A 159 -1.01 20.81 -0.76
C PRO A 159 -1.24 21.22 0.68
N ASP A 160 -0.31 20.85 1.55
CA ASP A 160 -0.25 21.35 2.92
C ASP A 160 -0.21 22.88 2.91
N PRO A 161 -1.20 23.58 3.49
CA PRO A 161 -1.24 25.03 3.51
C PRO A 161 0.00 25.66 4.12
N ARG A 162 0.68 24.96 5.03
CA ARG A 162 1.90 25.43 5.71
C ARG A 162 3.14 25.41 4.82
N LEU A 163 3.07 24.79 3.64
CA LEU A 163 4.11 24.91 2.63
C LEU A 163 4.04 26.26 1.91
N GLU A 164 2.91 26.97 1.96
CA GLU A 164 2.73 28.30 1.35
C GLU A 164 3.10 28.35 -0.15
N GLY A 165 2.89 27.24 -0.87
CA GLY A 165 3.27 27.11 -2.29
C GLY A 165 4.77 26.88 -2.54
N ASN A 166 5.59 26.70 -1.49
CA ASN A 166 7.02 26.44 -1.60
C ASN A 166 7.33 24.97 -1.94
N PHE A 167 6.91 24.53 -3.13
CA PHE A 167 7.22 23.23 -3.71
C PHE A 167 7.21 23.32 -5.25
N PRO A 168 8.08 22.58 -5.96
CA PRO A 168 7.97 22.48 -7.41
C PRO A 168 6.71 21.71 -7.82
N GLU A 169 5.88 22.29 -8.68
CA GLU A 169 4.59 21.68 -9.09
C GLU A 169 4.77 20.30 -9.71
N GLU A 170 5.81 20.11 -10.53
CA GLU A 170 6.13 18.81 -11.15
C GLU A 170 6.45 17.74 -10.10
N GLU A 171 7.26 18.07 -9.10
CA GLU A 171 7.61 17.14 -8.01
C GLU A 171 6.38 16.77 -7.19
N PHE A 172 5.51 17.75 -6.90
CA PHE A 172 4.26 17.53 -6.19
C PHE A 172 3.32 16.61 -6.97
N GLN A 173 3.13 16.87 -8.26
CA GLN A 173 2.28 16.05 -9.13
C GLN A 173 2.79 14.61 -9.22
N ILE A 174 4.11 14.39 -9.30
CA ILE A 174 4.69 13.05 -9.30
C ILE A 174 4.39 12.32 -7.99
N MET A 175 4.55 12.99 -6.84
CA MET A 175 4.25 12.36 -5.54
C MET A 175 2.75 12.09 -5.36
N ALA A 176 1.88 13.00 -5.80
CA ALA A 176 0.43 12.83 -5.77
C ALA A 176 -0.02 11.68 -6.70
N TYR A 177 0.53 11.59 -7.91
CA TYR A 177 0.29 10.48 -8.81
C TYR A 177 0.71 9.15 -8.17
N LEU A 178 1.89 9.10 -7.56
CA LEU A 178 2.35 7.87 -6.92
C LEU A 178 1.48 7.46 -5.73
N ALA A 179 1.00 8.43 -4.94
CA ALA A 179 0.01 8.18 -3.89
C ALA A 179 -1.27 7.57 -4.47
N LYS A 180 -1.78 8.10 -5.58
CA LYS A 180 -2.95 7.56 -6.29
C LYS A 180 -2.75 6.10 -6.70
N GLU A 181 -1.62 5.77 -7.34
CA GLU A 181 -1.34 4.41 -7.80
C GLU A 181 -1.17 3.41 -6.62
N CYS A 182 -0.58 3.84 -5.51
CA CYS A 182 -0.48 3.01 -4.30
C CYS A 182 -1.84 2.76 -3.65
N LEU A 183 -2.81 3.66 -3.83
CA LEU A 183 -4.14 3.62 -3.21
C LEU A 183 -5.20 2.93 -4.09
N LEU A 184 -4.82 2.27 -5.18
CA LEU A 184 -5.75 1.53 -6.02
C LEU A 184 -6.46 0.42 -5.23
N LEU A 185 -7.75 0.20 -5.53
CA LEU A 185 -8.55 -0.84 -4.87
C LEU A 185 -8.02 -2.24 -5.18
N ASP A 186 -7.67 -2.48 -6.43
CA ASP A 186 -7.06 -3.74 -6.87
C ASP A 186 -5.61 -3.79 -6.38
N PRO A 187 -5.25 -4.74 -5.48
CA PRO A 187 -3.90 -4.88 -4.98
C PRO A 187 -2.89 -5.21 -6.06
N ASP A 188 -3.29 -5.94 -7.11
CA ASP A 188 -2.40 -6.40 -8.17
C ASP A 188 -2.08 -5.28 -9.18
N ALA A 189 -2.88 -4.20 -9.19
CA ALA A 189 -2.63 -3.01 -9.98
C ALA A 189 -1.69 -2.00 -9.28
N ARG A 190 -1.38 -2.19 -7.99
CA ARG A 190 -0.50 -1.30 -7.24
C ARG A 190 0.97 -1.51 -7.66
N PRO A 191 1.80 -0.45 -7.66
CA PRO A 191 3.21 -0.59 -7.96
C PRO A 191 3.95 -1.37 -6.86
N SER A 192 5.02 -2.06 -7.25
CA SER A 192 6.00 -2.61 -6.30
C SER A 192 6.76 -1.48 -5.58
N MET A 193 7.30 -1.76 -4.40
CA MET A 193 8.08 -0.77 -3.66
C MET A 193 9.35 -0.34 -4.41
N ARG A 194 9.95 -1.21 -5.23
CA ARG A 194 11.02 -0.83 -6.14
C ARG A 194 10.59 0.18 -7.20
N GLU A 195 9.41 0.02 -7.81
CA GLU A 195 8.87 1.01 -8.75
C GLU A 195 8.59 2.34 -8.04
N VAL A 196 8.03 2.28 -6.83
CA VAL A 196 7.82 3.47 -5.96
C VAL A 196 9.14 4.19 -5.70
N VAL A 197 10.20 3.47 -5.30
CA VAL A 197 11.54 4.05 -5.08
C VAL A 197 12.11 4.65 -6.36
N GLN A 198 11.93 3.99 -7.50
CA GLN A 198 12.42 4.47 -8.79
C GLN A 198 11.76 5.80 -9.18
N ILE A 199 10.42 5.90 -9.03
CA ILE A 199 9.66 7.11 -9.33
C ILE A 199 10.03 8.24 -8.37
N LEU A 200 10.04 8.01 -7.06
CA LEU A 200 10.44 9.03 -6.08
C LEU A 200 11.90 9.49 -6.29
N SER A 201 12.78 8.59 -6.73
CA SER A 201 14.16 8.94 -7.03
C SER A 201 14.32 9.83 -8.26
N THR A 202 13.27 10.08 -9.06
CA THR A 202 13.30 11.06 -10.16
C THR A 202 13.22 12.49 -9.67
N ILE A 203 12.55 12.72 -8.53
CA ILE A 203 12.34 14.02 -7.90
C ILE A 203 13.30 14.28 -6.72
N ALA A 204 14.33 13.45 -6.57
CA ALA A 204 15.31 13.61 -5.51
C ALA A 204 16.09 14.94 -5.64
N PRO A 205 16.35 15.69 -4.54
CA PRO A 205 16.94 17.05 -4.59
C PRO A 205 18.28 17.13 -5.33
N GLU A 206 19.11 16.08 -5.28
CA GLU A 206 20.40 16.01 -5.97
C GLU A 206 20.27 15.91 -7.51
N LYS A 207 19.13 15.44 -8.01
CA LYS A 207 18.85 15.34 -9.45
C LYS A 207 18.12 16.55 -10.01
N SER A 208 17.42 17.32 -9.18
CA SER A 208 16.71 18.56 -9.60
C SER A 208 17.68 19.62 -10.16
N LYS A 209 18.98 19.58 -9.80
CA LYS A 209 20.02 20.43 -10.42
C LYS A 209 20.42 20.03 -11.84
N ARG A 210 20.01 18.85 -12.35
CA ARG A 210 20.54 18.29 -13.61
C ARG A 210 19.55 18.14 -14.75
N ARG A 211 18.27 18.51 -14.64
CA ARG A 211 17.28 18.12 -15.65
C ARG A 211 16.17 19.14 -15.91
N ASN A 212 16.42 20.02 -16.89
CA ASN A 212 15.37 20.38 -17.86
C ASN A 212 15.12 19.14 -18.73
N ILE A 213 14.15 18.31 -18.38
CA ILE A 213 13.63 17.29 -19.30
C ILE A 213 12.46 17.93 -20.06
N PRO A 214 12.48 17.99 -21.41
CA PRO A 214 11.31 18.41 -22.16
C PRO A 214 10.21 17.34 -22.03
N VAL A 215 9.07 17.74 -21.49
CA VAL A 215 7.87 16.91 -21.38
C VAL A 215 7.30 16.71 -22.78
N ASN A 216 7.43 15.50 -23.32
CA ASN A 216 6.61 15.08 -24.45
C ASN A 216 6.24 13.59 -24.35
N LEU A 217 5.68 13.21 -23.20
CA LEU A 217 5.09 11.88 -22.98
C LEU A 217 3.56 11.88 -23.16
N PHE A 218 2.98 12.98 -23.67
CA PHE A 218 1.54 13.15 -23.84
C PHE A 218 1.16 13.33 -25.30
N GLN A 219 1.38 12.33 -26.16
CA GLN A 219 0.60 12.11 -27.38
C GLN A 219 1.07 10.86 -28.12
N MET A 220 0.45 9.70 -27.85
CA MET A 220 0.28 8.65 -28.87
C MET A 220 -0.94 7.79 -28.51
N SER A 221 -2.13 8.29 -28.83
CA SER A 221 -3.24 7.45 -29.25
C SER A 221 -3.68 7.94 -30.63
N SER A 222 -3.56 7.06 -31.61
CA SER A 222 -4.15 7.12 -32.95
C SER A 222 -3.44 7.96 -34.02
N ILE A 223 -2.53 7.35 -34.81
CA ILE A 223 -2.53 7.44 -36.29
C ILE A 223 -2.17 6.08 -36.88
N GLN A 224 -2.94 5.73 -37.91
CA GLN A 224 -3.06 4.46 -38.59
C GLN A 224 -2.18 4.42 -39.84
N GLY A 225 -1.52 3.28 -40.09
CA GLY A 225 -1.15 2.82 -41.43
C GLY A 225 0.12 3.39 -42.05
N MET A 226 1.18 2.58 -42.10
CA MET A 226 2.08 2.57 -43.26
C MET A 226 2.78 1.21 -43.42
N LYS A 227 2.80 0.76 -44.67
CA LYS A 227 3.27 -0.53 -45.22
C LYS A 227 4.70 -0.89 -44.82
N MET A 228 4.95 -2.18 -44.57
CA MET A 228 6.29 -2.77 -44.68
C MET A 228 6.45 -3.49 -46.03
N GLU A 229 7.56 -3.22 -46.72
CA GLU A 229 8.13 -4.02 -47.80
C GLU A 229 9.61 -4.32 -47.42
N PRO A 230 10.23 -5.40 -47.94
CA PRO A 230 11.03 -6.31 -47.13
C PRO A 230 12.54 -6.18 -47.35
N TYR A 231 13.31 -6.47 -46.30
CA TYR A 231 14.75 -6.66 -46.41
C TYR A 231 15.08 -8.03 -47.00
N LYS A 232 15.87 -8.00 -48.07
CA LYS A 232 16.47 -9.17 -48.73
C LYS A 232 17.75 -9.56 -48.02
N GLU A 233 17.94 -10.84 -47.74
CA GLU A 233 19.25 -11.51 -47.82
C GLU A 233 19.07 -12.99 -48.16
N LYS A 234 19.95 -13.50 -49.03
CA LYS A 234 20.08 -14.87 -49.58
C LYS A 234 21.59 -15.20 -49.54
N PRO A 235 22.04 -16.46 -49.75
CA PRO A 235 21.42 -17.76 -49.43
C PRO A 235 22.44 -18.78 -48.85
N GLY A 236 21.94 -19.94 -48.41
CA GLY A 236 22.59 -21.23 -48.69
C GLY A 236 22.90 -22.14 -47.49
N GLY A 237 22.20 -23.27 -47.41
CA GLY A 237 22.57 -24.44 -46.58
C GLY A 237 21.36 -25.34 -46.31
N ARG A 238 21.39 -26.57 -46.83
CA ARG A 238 20.24 -27.48 -47.08
C ARG A 238 20.31 -28.71 -46.17
N ALA A 239 19.18 -29.13 -45.60
CA ALA A 239 18.76 -30.52 -45.24
C ALA A 239 17.43 -30.41 -44.44
N GLU A 240 16.25 -30.63 -45.02
CA GLU A 240 15.52 -31.90 -45.22
C GLU A 240 15.11 -32.65 -43.95
N GLY A 241 13.79 -32.79 -43.74
CA GLY A 241 13.14 -33.65 -42.73
C GLY A 241 11.70 -33.23 -42.40
N SER A 242 10.72 -33.85 -43.07
CA SER A 242 9.26 -33.78 -42.90
C SER A 242 8.78 -34.23 -41.49
N ILE A 243 7.56 -33.94 -40.99
CA ILE A 243 6.25 -34.56 -41.33
C ILE A 243 5.07 -33.72 -40.76
N ASP A 244 3.98 -33.71 -41.55
CA ASP A 244 2.57 -33.32 -41.37
C ASP A 244 1.88 -33.86 -40.09
N ALA A 245 0.65 -33.56 -39.66
CA ALA A 245 -0.38 -32.54 -39.84
C ALA A 245 -1.44 -32.83 -38.73
N GLU A 246 -2.19 -31.80 -38.33
CA GLU A 246 -3.64 -31.88 -38.06
C GLU A 246 -4.21 -33.04 -37.19
N GLU A 247 -4.61 -32.75 -35.94
CA GLU A 247 -5.94 -33.19 -35.48
C GLU A 247 -6.50 -32.24 -34.41
N ALA A 248 -7.56 -31.56 -34.81
CA ALA A 248 -8.40 -30.76 -33.96
C ALA A 248 -9.58 -31.60 -33.44
N LEU A 249 -9.96 -31.32 -32.20
CA LEU A 249 -11.35 -31.17 -31.74
C LEU A 249 -12.11 -32.43 -31.25
N LYS A 250 -12.58 -32.28 -29.99
CA LYS A 250 -13.72 -32.92 -29.28
C LYS A 250 -13.47 -34.19 -28.48
N ARG A 251 -13.48 -33.97 -27.15
CA ARG A 251 -14.31 -34.58 -26.07
C ARG A 251 -13.54 -34.34 -24.75
N ASP A 252 -14.09 -33.92 -23.63
CA ASP A 252 -15.47 -33.88 -23.20
C ASP A 252 -15.67 -32.84 -22.09
N LYS A 253 -16.88 -32.30 -22.04
CA LYS A 253 -17.37 -31.44 -20.96
C LYS A 253 -17.66 -32.33 -19.75
N SER A 254 -16.99 -32.10 -18.62
CA SER A 254 -17.47 -32.61 -17.32
C SER A 254 -16.86 -31.85 -16.15
N ILE A 255 -17.00 -30.52 -16.10
CA ILE A 255 -16.89 -29.79 -14.81
C ILE A 255 -17.96 -28.71 -14.78
N GLN A 256 -19.17 -29.12 -14.39
CA GLN A 256 -20.17 -28.28 -13.73
C GLN A 256 -21.06 -29.23 -12.94
N GLN A 257 -20.84 -29.30 -11.62
CA GLN A 257 -21.89 -29.30 -10.59
C GLN A 257 -21.23 -29.39 -9.21
N SER A 258 -21.19 -28.25 -8.49
CA SER A 258 -21.17 -28.09 -7.02
C SER A 258 -20.24 -26.94 -6.58
N ALA A 259 -20.72 -25.71 -6.74
CA ALA A 259 -20.50 -24.58 -5.82
C ALA A 259 -21.12 -23.31 -6.43
N LEU A 260 -22.41 -23.37 -6.73
CA LEU A 260 -23.28 -22.20 -6.79
C LEU A 260 -24.37 -22.51 -5.77
N ASP A 261 -24.47 -21.69 -4.73
CA ASP A 261 -25.68 -21.39 -3.96
C ASP A 261 -25.32 -20.67 -2.64
N VAL A 262 -24.78 -19.44 -2.72
CA VAL A 262 -25.06 -18.36 -1.73
C VAL A 262 -24.74 -16.99 -2.38
N GLU A 263 -25.38 -16.62 -3.49
CA GLU A 263 -25.42 -15.20 -3.90
C GLU A 263 -26.72 -14.90 -4.64
N HIS A 264 -27.77 -14.65 -3.87
CA HIS A 264 -28.92 -13.87 -4.34
C HIS A 264 -29.62 -13.29 -3.12
N ASP A 265 -29.40 -11.99 -2.86
CA ASP A 265 -30.35 -11.05 -2.24
C ASP A 265 -29.65 -9.78 -1.73
N LEU A 266 -29.05 -8.96 -2.61
CA LEU A 266 -28.65 -7.59 -2.24
C LEU A 266 -28.68 -6.55 -3.39
N PHE A 267 -29.34 -6.83 -4.52
CA PHE A 267 -29.50 -5.83 -5.59
C PHE A 267 -30.96 -5.69 -6.02
N GLY A 268 -31.70 -4.87 -5.26
CA GLY A 268 -32.96 -4.29 -5.70
C GLY A 268 -32.77 -2.80 -5.94
N GLY A 269 -32.65 -2.40 -7.21
CA GLY A 269 -32.66 -0.99 -7.62
C GLY A 269 -31.77 -0.69 -8.82
N SER A 270 -32.35 -0.73 -10.02
CA SER A 270 -31.75 -0.18 -11.24
C SER A 270 -31.36 1.26 -11.03
N ASN A 271 -30.08 1.57 -11.27
CA ASN A 271 -29.60 2.78 -11.92
C ASN A 271 -28.19 2.49 -12.46
N ASN A 272 -27.86 3.08 -13.60
CA ASN A 272 -26.52 3.03 -14.18
C ASN A 272 -25.55 3.75 -13.22
N VAL A 273 -24.90 3.00 -12.34
CA VAL A 273 -23.90 3.50 -11.40
C VAL A 273 -22.54 3.16 -12.00
N GLY A 274 -21.72 4.19 -12.26
CA GLY A 274 -20.36 4.01 -12.77
C GLY A 274 -19.50 3.20 -11.78
N ALA A 275 -18.47 2.51 -12.27
CA ALA A 275 -17.54 1.77 -11.42
C ALA A 275 -16.95 2.64 -10.28
N ASP A 276 -16.90 3.96 -10.49
CA ASP A 276 -16.37 4.96 -9.55
C ASP A 276 -17.28 5.20 -8.33
N ASP A 277 -18.60 5.15 -8.50
CA ASP A 277 -19.56 5.28 -7.40
C ASP A 277 -19.63 4.01 -6.52
N ILE A 278 -19.30 2.86 -7.12
CA ILE A 278 -19.21 1.58 -6.41
C ILE A 278 -17.96 1.60 -5.50
N SER A 279 -16.85 2.17 -5.97
CA SER A 279 -15.59 2.29 -5.21
C SER A 279 -15.74 3.15 -3.95
N THR A 280 -16.35 4.33 -4.07
CA THR A 280 -16.61 5.23 -2.94
C THR A 280 -17.63 4.63 -1.98
N PHE A 281 -18.70 4.00 -2.48
CA PHE A 281 -19.69 3.31 -1.66
C PHE A 281 -19.09 2.13 -0.86
N LEU A 282 -18.23 1.32 -1.48
CA LEU A 282 -17.54 0.22 -0.80
C LEU A 282 -16.61 0.73 0.30
N LEU A 283 -15.90 1.84 0.04
CA LEU A 283 -14.97 2.43 1.00
C LEU A 283 -15.70 3.13 2.16
N GLU A 284 -16.83 3.80 1.92
CA GLU A 284 -17.72 4.32 2.96
C GLU A 284 -18.32 3.20 3.83
N ARG A 285 -18.77 2.12 3.19
CA ARG A 285 -19.31 0.94 3.90
C ARG A 285 -18.24 0.24 4.74
N LEU A 286 -16.99 0.23 4.28
CA LEU A 286 -15.83 -0.25 5.03
C LEU A 286 -15.57 0.56 6.30
N ILE A 287 -15.67 1.89 6.24
CA ILE A 287 -15.57 2.75 7.43
C ILE A 287 -16.73 2.49 8.40
N HIS A 288 -17.95 2.30 7.90
CA HIS A 288 -19.09 1.99 8.75
C HIS A 288 -18.98 0.61 9.44
N MET A 289 -18.40 -0.37 8.76
CA MET A 289 -18.15 -1.71 9.31
C MET A 289 -17.05 -1.71 10.38
N THR A 290 -15.99 -0.91 10.18
CA THR A 290 -14.83 -0.85 11.08
C THR A 290 -15.02 0.10 12.26
N SER A 291 -15.79 1.18 12.12
CA SER A 291 -16.23 2.03 13.24
C SER A 291 -17.14 1.28 14.22
N LYS A 292 -18.01 0.36 13.75
CA LYS A 292 -18.77 -0.54 14.64
C LYS A 292 -17.87 -1.55 15.39
N ALA A 293 -16.70 -1.89 14.86
CA ALA A 293 -15.73 -2.71 15.58
C ALA A 293 -15.05 -1.96 16.75
N GLN A 294 -15.03 -0.62 16.74
CA GLN A 294 -14.63 0.18 17.91
C GLN A 294 -15.65 0.05 19.05
N SER A 295 -16.94 -0.11 18.75
CA SER A 295 -18.00 -0.27 19.75
C SER A 295 -17.97 -1.63 20.48
N ARG A 296 -17.29 -2.65 19.94
CA ARG A 296 -17.11 -3.96 20.60
C ARG A 296 -15.87 -4.04 21.50
N ARG A 297 -15.13 -2.94 21.68
CA ARG A 297 -13.95 -2.87 22.56
C ARG A 297 -14.20 -2.21 23.92
N ALA A 298 -15.45 -1.93 24.29
CA ALA A 298 -15.78 -1.16 25.50
C ALA A 298 -16.68 -1.88 26.52
N SER A 299 -16.87 -3.19 26.41
CA SER A 299 -17.54 -3.96 27.46
C SER A 299 -17.03 -5.39 27.40
N ASP A 300 -16.10 -5.73 28.31
CA ASP A 300 -15.94 -7.04 28.95
C ASP A 300 -14.71 -6.93 29.87
N ASP A 301 -14.88 -6.20 30.99
CA ASP A 301 -14.00 -6.29 32.16
C ASP A 301 -14.43 -7.53 32.96
N GLU A 302 -13.83 -8.69 32.70
CA GLU A 302 -13.70 -9.72 33.74
C GLU A 302 -12.37 -9.50 34.47
N ALA A 303 -12.47 -9.09 35.72
CA ALA A 303 -11.35 -8.94 36.64
C ALA A 303 -10.68 -10.29 36.89
N VAL A 304 -9.42 -10.42 36.47
CA VAL A 304 -8.54 -11.51 36.89
C VAL A 304 -7.68 -10.98 38.04
N ASP A 305 -8.03 -11.40 39.26
CA ASP A 305 -7.26 -11.13 40.47
C ASP A 305 -5.89 -11.81 40.40
N VAL A 306 -4.83 -11.00 40.34
CA VAL A 306 -3.43 -11.43 40.38
C VAL A 306 -2.87 -11.15 41.77
N THR A 307 -3.27 -11.96 42.74
CA THR A 307 -2.59 -12.05 44.03
C THR A 307 -2.35 -13.50 44.43
N GLU A 308 -1.41 -14.18 43.77
CA GLU A 308 -0.66 -15.29 44.37
C GLU A 308 0.57 -15.70 43.53
N PRO A 309 1.78 -15.84 44.11
CA PRO A 309 2.96 -16.28 43.39
C PRO A 309 3.09 -17.82 43.47
N ARG A 310 2.95 -18.52 42.34
CA ARG A 310 3.31 -19.94 42.24
C ARG A 310 4.80 -20.10 41.95
N LEU A 311 5.54 -20.46 43.00
CA LEU A 311 6.88 -21.04 42.94
C LEU A 311 6.79 -22.47 42.35
N GLU A 312 7.28 -22.68 41.14
CA GLU A 312 7.60 -24.03 40.64
C GLU A 312 9.03 -24.40 41.00
N SER A 313 9.17 -25.24 42.02
CA SER A 313 10.41 -25.86 42.46
C SER A 313 10.76 -27.05 41.55
N PHE A 314 11.90 -26.96 40.88
CA PHE A 314 12.57 -28.11 40.25
C PHE A 314 13.19 -29.00 41.34
N CYS A 315 12.80 -30.27 41.41
CA CYS A 315 13.54 -31.30 42.13
C CYS A 315 13.76 -32.52 41.22
N MET A 316 15.05 -32.81 41.00
CA MET A 316 15.55 -33.98 40.29
C MET A 316 15.33 -35.24 41.14
N VAL A 317 14.87 -36.31 40.51
CA VAL A 317 14.73 -37.63 41.14
C VAL A 317 16.06 -38.38 41.04
N ASN A 318 16.73 -38.56 42.18
CA ASN A 318 17.80 -39.56 42.36
C ASN A 318 17.18 -40.78 43.04
N VAL A 319 17.13 -41.93 42.34
CA VAL A 319 16.85 -43.23 42.96
C VAL A 319 18.14 -44.02 43.07
N LYS A 320 18.55 -44.33 44.30
CA LYS A 320 19.38 -45.50 44.62
C LYS A 320 18.64 -46.37 45.62
N SER A 321 18.66 -47.66 45.32
CA SER A 321 18.12 -48.80 46.07
C SER A 321 18.72 -48.94 47.47
N PRO A 322 18.09 -49.72 48.35
CA PRO A 322 18.75 -50.72 49.18
C PRO A 322 18.94 -52.05 48.44
#